data_AF-A0A8J8EEA0-F1
#
_entry.id   AF-A0A8J8EEA0-F1
#
_cell.length_a   1.000
_cell.length_b   1.000
_cell.length_c   1.000
_cell.angle_alpha   90.00
_cell.angle_beta   90.00
_cell.angle_gamma   90.00
#
_symmetry.space_group_name_H-M   'P 1'
#
loop_
_entity.id
_entity.type
_entity.pdbx_description
1 polymer ?
#
loop_
_entity_poly.entity_id
_entity_poly.type
_entity_poly.pdbx_seq_one_letter_code
_entity_poly.pdbx_strand_id
1 'polypeptide(L)'
;MLFSIEPKTSIDEVFGRKAEFLEFLDRLEKGRRLFIITGPRRIGKTTFLYAALNELNRMEGVPYIVIDAREVASVNTRNPQKVIARELLKLSEGKLSRIISKFEGVSIKGYGVKVRPSEKNLPETLKELDERYERLIIAFDEAQYLRFAQVDFTILLAWIYDNLRHIHLILTGSQVGVLEKFLRFGDYNAPLYGRYHVRIKLNRFNPSESLEFLERGFAEYGMDVSPRELLSAVKTLDGVPGWLTHYGAYRVDGSSHWDAIEAVLEEAKGYIEAEFKELDELSPRYRAVMEVVATITGVEERARRKDILNALKLREGKDIDGKEIRKYLRNLIDYGFLEHTGYGEYYIPDPVVKRVFQR
;
A
#
# COMPACT_ATOMS: atom_id res chain seq x y z
N MET A 1 11.66 9.41 16.37
CA MET A 1 12.91 8.91 15.74
C MET A 1 12.59 8.19 14.43
N LEU A 2 13.38 8.42 13.38
CA LEU A 2 13.20 7.91 12.03
C LEU A 2 13.32 6.38 11.96
N PHE A 3 14.27 5.79 12.67
CA PHE A 3 14.47 4.33 12.70
C PHE A 3 13.54 3.57 13.65
N SER A 4 12.61 4.26 14.33
CA SER A 4 11.59 3.55 15.10
C SER A 4 10.66 2.77 14.18
N ILE A 5 10.46 1.48 14.48
CA ILE A 5 9.55 0.57 13.79
C ILE A 5 8.07 0.84 14.11
N GLU A 6 7.79 1.57 15.19
CA GLU A 6 6.43 1.99 15.53
C GLU A 6 5.86 2.97 14.48
N PRO A 7 4.55 2.88 14.16
CA PRO A 7 3.90 3.80 13.23
C PRO A 7 4.08 5.26 13.66
N LYS A 8 4.55 6.11 12.74
CA LYS A 8 4.60 7.56 12.97
C LYS A 8 3.19 8.12 13.03
N THR A 9 2.98 9.08 13.93
CA THR A 9 1.64 9.62 14.18
C THR A 9 1.49 11.09 13.82
N SER A 10 2.59 11.81 13.59
CA SER A 10 2.57 13.17 13.06
C SER A 10 3.27 13.25 11.71
N ILE A 11 2.80 14.15 10.84
CA ILE A 11 3.41 14.35 9.52
C ILE A 11 4.86 14.84 9.60
N ASP A 12 5.21 15.57 10.66
CA ASP A 12 6.58 16.06 10.87
C ASP A 12 7.57 14.91 11.16
N GLU A 13 7.07 13.75 11.61
CA GLU A 13 7.86 12.53 11.80
C GLU A 13 7.97 11.68 10.52
N VAL A 14 7.17 11.99 9.48
CA VAL A 14 7.16 11.27 8.21
C VAL A 14 8.10 11.96 7.23
N PHE A 15 9.34 11.51 7.22
CA PHE A 15 10.38 12.05 6.34
C PHE A 15 9.96 12.01 4.86
N GLY A 16 10.23 13.11 4.15
CA GLY A 16 10.09 13.21 2.70
C GLY A 16 8.65 13.22 2.16
N ARG A 17 7.62 13.34 3.02
CA ARG A 17 6.20 13.29 2.60
C ARG A 17 5.41 14.59 2.72
N LYS A 18 6.11 15.70 2.98
CA LYS A 18 5.48 17.01 3.19
C LYS A 18 4.79 17.52 1.93
N ALA A 19 5.36 17.30 0.75
CA ALA A 19 4.76 17.72 -0.51
C ALA A 19 3.43 16.99 -0.77
N GLU A 20 3.40 15.67 -0.60
CA GLU A 20 2.19 14.85 -0.76
C GLU A 20 1.11 15.22 0.27
N PHE A 21 1.51 15.58 1.50
CA PHE A 21 0.58 16.07 2.52
C PHE A 21 -0.01 17.44 2.17
N LEU A 22 0.82 18.39 1.71
CA LEU A 22 0.33 19.71 1.29
C LEU A 22 -0.59 19.61 0.06
N GLU A 23 -0.29 18.71 -0.87
CA GLU A 23 -1.19 18.41 -1.98
C GLU A 23 -2.51 17.81 -1.48
N PHE A 24 -2.47 16.87 -0.52
CA PHE A 24 -3.69 16.33 0.10
C PHE A 24 -4.57 17.44 0.70
N LEU A 25 -3.97 18.34 1.49
CA LEU A 25 -4.68 19.45 2.13
C LEU A 25 -5.28 20.43 1.10
N ASP A 26 -4.49 20.90 0.14
CA ASP A 26 -4.97 21.84 -0.90
C ASP A 26 -6.18 21.28 -1.66
N ARG A 27 -6.13 19.99 -1.98
CA ARG A 27 -7.22 19.31 -2.69
C ARG A 27 -8.43 19.11 -1.77
N LEU A 28 -8.23 18.84 -0.50
CA LEU A 28 -9.30 18.72 0.49
C LEU A 28 -10.03 20.06 0.69
N GLU A 29 -9.29 21.15 0.84
CA GLU A 29 -9.81 22.52 0.95
C GLU A 29 -10.62 22.93 -0.30
N LYS A 30 -10.20 22.49 -1.48
CA LYS A 30 -10.93 22.67 -2.75
C LYS A 30 -12.18 21.78 -2.88
N GLY A 31 -12.60 21.12 -1.79
CA GLY A 31 -13.83 20.32 -1.73
C GLY A 31 -13.73 18.97 -2.46
N ARG A 32 -12.52 18.44 -2.68
CA ARG A 32 -12.38 17.09 -3.26
C ARG A 32 -12.71 16.04 -2.20
N ARG A 33 -13.49 15.02 -2.60
CA ARG A 33 -14.08 14.02 -1.69
C ARG A 33 -13.62 12.59 -1.92
N LEU A 34 -12.85 12.32 -2.97
CA LEU A 34 -12.33 10.99 -3.27
C LEU A 34 -10.84 11.08 -3.57
N PHE A 35 -10.05 10.44 -2.72
CA PHE A 35 -8.60 10.42 -2.80
C PHE A 35 -8.11 8.99 -2.98
N ILE A 36 -7.17 8.80 -3.90
CA ILE A 36 -6.54 7.52 -4.19
C ILE A 36 -5.05 7.66 -3.87
N ILE A 37 -4.61 7.02 -2.78
CA ILE A 37 -3.21 7.04 -2.33
C ILE A 37 -2.53 5.76 -2.81
N THR A 38 -1.58 5.90 -3.73
CA THR A 38 -0.91 4.75 -4.35
C THR A 38 0.58 4.79 -4.10
N GLY A 39 1.21 3.63 -4.14
CA GLY A 39 2.66 3.53 -4.08
C GLY A 39 3.08 2.10 -3.78
N PRO A 40 4.32 1.72 -4.10
CA PRO A 40 4.83 0.37 -3.85
C PRO A 40 4.66 -0.06 -2.39
N ARG A 41 4.80 -1.36 -2.12
CA ARG A 41 4.82 -1.85 -0.73
C ARG A 41 5.98 -1.24 0.04
N ARG A 42 5.76 -1.06 1.36
CA ARG A 42 6.71 -0.44 2.29
C ARG A 42 7.14 0.99 2.00
N ILE A 43 6.44 1.65 1.10
CA ILE A 43 6.69 3.07 0.80
C ILE A 43 6.23 4.03 1.92
N GLY A 44 5.58 3.50 2.95
CA GLY A 44 5.01 4.27 4.05
C GLY A 44 3.59 4.77 3.81
N LYS A 45 2.77 4.12 2.96
CA LYS A 45 1.36 4.50 2.70
C LYS A 45 0.52 4.58 3.98
N THR A 46 0.49 3.49 4.75
CA THR A 46 -0.27 3.43 6.01
C THR A 46 0.23 4.47 7.00
N THR A 47 1.56 4.62 7.14
CA THR A 47 2.18 5.65 7.98
C THR A 47 1.78 7.07 7.54
N PHE A 48 1.86 7.37 6.24
CA PHE A 48 1.43 8.65 5.66
C PHE A 48 -0.06 8.91 5.91
N LEU A 49 -0.91 7.89 5.69
CA LEU A 49 -2.35 7.99 5.92
C LEU A 49 -2.65 8.36 7.37
N TYR A 50 -2.11 7.62 8.34
CA TYR A 50 -2.35 7.92 9.76
C TYR A 50 -1.78 9.28 10.15
N ALA A 51 -0.55 9.61 9.75
CA ALA A 51 0.06 10.88 10.05
C ALA A 51 -0.73 12.07 9.47
N ALA A 52 -1.18 11.97 8.21
CA ALA A 52 -1.97 13.01 7.57
C ALA A 52 -3.35 13.19 8.24
N LEU A 53 -4.00 12.10 8.63
CA LEU A 53 -5.30 12.14 9.28
C LEU A 53 -5.23 12.65 10.73
N ASN A 54 -4.23 12.21 11.50
CA ASN A 54 -3.94 12.75 12.83
C ASN A 54 -3.65 14.25 12.76
N GLU A 55 -2.85 14.68 11.78
CA GLU A 55 -2.51 16.08 11.61
C GLU A 55 -3.75 16.92 11.27
N LEU A 56 -4.58 16.45 10.34
CA LEU A 56 -5.84 17.11 10.01
C LEU A 56 -6.81 17.17 11.20
N ASN A 57 -6.90 16.09 11.98
CA ASN A 57 -7.70 16.08 13.20
C ASN A 57 -7.18 17.10 14.23
N ARG A 58 -5.85 17.18 14.42
CA ARG A 58 -5.22 18.16 15.30
C ARG A 58 -5.46 19.61 14.86
N MET A 59 -5.35 19.88 13.56
CA MET A 59 -5.45 21.24 13.00
C MET A 59 -6.90 21.72 12.88
N GLU A 60 -7.81 20.86 12.43
CA GLU A 60 -9.18 21.24 12.03
C GLU A 60 -10.27 20.49 12.81
N GLY A 61 -9.92 19.55 13.70
CA GLY A 61 -10.91 18.75 14.44
C GLY A 61 -11.66 17.73 13.56
N VAL A 62 -11.17 17.45 12.34
CA VAL A 62 -11.85 16.55 11.40
C VAL A 62 -11.78 15.11 11.93
N PRO A 63 -12.92 14.44 12.18
CA PRO A 63 -12.94 13.04 12.57
C PRO A 63 -12.60 12.15 11.38
N TYR A 64 -12.00 10.99 11.67
CA TYR A 64 -11.72 9.98 10.66
C TYR A 64 -11.83 8.54 11.16
N ILE A 65 -12.07 7.63 10.21
CA ILE A 65 -12.15 6.19 10.41
C ILE A 65 -11.23 5.51 9.40
N VAL A 66 -10.37 4.60 9.85
CA VAL A 66 -9.50 3.79 8.99
C VAL A 66 -9.93 2.33 9.06
N ILE A 67 -10.20 1.75 7.89
CA ILE A 67 -10.62 0.37 7.71
C ILE A 67 -9.48 -0.36 6.99
N ASP A 68 -8.90 -1.39 7.63
CA ASP A 68 -7.97 -2.29 6.96
C ASP A 68 -8.78 -3.27 6.08
N ALA A 69 -8.80 -3.02 4.77
CA ALA A 69 -9.55 -3.86 3.84
C ALA A 69 -8.95 -5.26 3.68
N ARG A 70 -7.64 -5.42 3.91
CA ARG A 70 -6.98 -6.73 3.87
C ARG A 70 -7.46 -7.59 5.03
N GLU A 71 -7.51 -7.03 6.23
CA GLU A 71 -8.01 -7.72 7.41
C GLU A 71 -9.50 -8.06 7.26
N VAL A 72 -10.32 -7.11 6.83
CA VAL A 72 -11.76 -7.32 6.57
C VAL A 72 -11.98 -8.47 5.57
N ALA A 73 -11.23 -8.50 4.47
CA ALA A 73 -11.32 -9.56 3.47
C ALA A 73 -10.86 -10.93 4.00
N SER A 74 -9.92 -10.96 4.96
CA SER A 74 -9.48 -12.21 5.60
C SER A 74 -10.52 -12.79 6.56
N VAL A 75 -11.27 -11.92 7.27
CA VAL A 75 -12.32 -12.34 8.23
C VAL A 75 -13.56 -12.84 7.51
N ASN A 76 -13.99 -12.14 6.46
CA ASN A 76 -15.13 -12.57 5.65
C ASN A 76 -15.01 -12.06 4.21
N THR A 77 -14.31 -12.82 3.38
CA THR A 77 -14.13 -12.54 1.96
C THR A 77 -15.47 -12.40 1.23
N ARG A 78 -16.47 -13.21 1.59
CA ARG A 78 -17.78 -13.22 0.92
C ARG A 78 -18.58 -11.95 1.19
N ASN A 79 -18.52 -11.40 2.40
CA ASN A 79 -19.31 -10.23 2.76
C ASN A 79 -18.53 -9.22 3.63
N PRO A 80 -17.55 -8.53 3.06
CA PRO A 80 -16.77 -7.51 3.77
C PRO A 80 -17.66 -6.33 4.19
N GLN A 81 -18.73 -6.04 3.44
CA GLN A 81 -19.70 -5.01 3.79
C GLN A 81 -20.34 -5.26 5.16
N LYS A 82 -20.69 -6.50 5.50
CA LYS A 82 -21.24 -6.84 6.84
C LYS A 82 -20.22 -6.63 7.96
N VAL A 83 -18.95 -6.92 7.72
CA VAL A 83 -17.87 -6.66 8.69
C VAL A 83 -17.73 -5.16 8.88
N ILE A 84 -17.62 -4.40 7.79
CA ILE A 84 -17.49 -2.93 7.82
C ILE A 84 -18.71 -2.29 8.49
N ALA A 85 -19.94 -2.71 8.14
CA ALA A 85 -21.19 -2.26 8.76
C ALA A 85 -21.16 -2.44 10.27
N ARG A 86 -20.80 -3.65 10.70
CA ARG A 86 -20.75 -4.02 12.10
C ARG A 86 -19.73 -3.19 12.87
N GLU A 87 -18.59 -2.93 12.27
CA GLU A 87 -17.54 -2.14 12.91
C GLU A 87 -17.92 -0.65 12.96
N LEU A 88 -18.51 -0.09 11.89
CA LEU A 88 -19.04 1.28 11.89
C LEU A 88 -20.20 1.47 12.89
N LEU A 89 -21.08 0.47 13.04
CA LEU A 89 -22.19 0.50 13.99
C LEU A 89 -21.72 0.51 15.45
N LYS A 90 -20.68 -0.26 15.79
CA LYS A 90 -20.07 -0.20 17.13
C LYS A 90 -19.52 1.20 17.43
N LEU A 91 -19.04 1.92 16.42
CA LEU A 91 -18.51 3.27 16.57
C LEU A 91 -19.62 4.31 16.70
N SER A 92 -20.77 4.10 16.05
CA SER A 92 -21.91 5.02 16.15
C SER A 92 -22.70 4.88 17.45
N GLU A 93 -22.78 3.66 18.03
CA GLU A 93 -23.46 3.35 19.30
C GLU A 93 -22.62 3.69 20.55
N GLY A 94 -21.30 3.65 20.45
CA GLY A 94 -20.41 4.20 21.46
C GLY A 94 -20.40 5.72 21.41
N LYS A 95 -20.03 6.37 22.53
CA LYS A 95 -19.42 7.69 22.46
C LYS A 95 -18.24 7.55 21.50
N LEU A 96 -18.36 8.03 20.26
CA LEU A 96 -17.20 8.24 19.38
C LEU A 96 -16.08 8.90 20.19
N SER A 97 -16.43 9.77 21.15
CA SER A 97 -15.57 10.39 22.18
C SER A 97 -14.83 9.47 23.17
N ARG A 98 -14.97 8.14 23.16
CA ARG A 98 -14.19 7.23 24.05
C ARG A 98 -13.28 6.23 23.33
N ILE A 99 -13.52 5.93 22.06
CA ILE A 99 -12.55 5.16 21.24
C ILE A 99 -11.47 6.11 20.67
N ILE A 100 -11.76 7.41 20.71
CA ILE A 100 -10.87 8.52 20.41
C ILE A 100 -9.64 8.62 21.34
N SER A 101 -9.68 8.12 22.59
CA SER A 101 -8.60 8.39 23.55
C SER A 101 -7.39 7.46 23.44
N LYS A 102 -6.48 7.75 22.50
CA LYS A 102 -5.05 8.05 22.73
C LYS A 102 -4.25 8.37 21.45
N PHE A 103 -4.80 8.12 20.27
CA PHE A 103 -4.30 8.57 18.96
C PHE A 103 -5.54 8.66 18.06
N GLU A 104 -6.08 9.87 17.85
CA GLU A 104 -7.50 10.10 17.56
C GLU A 104 -7.94 9.73 16.12
N GLY A 105 -8.13 8.44 15.88
CA GLY A 105 -9.00 7.90 14.85
C GLY A 105 -9.22 6.41 15.04
N VAL A 106 -10.37 5.89 14.63
CA VAL A 106 -10.67 4.48 14.87
C VAL A 106 -9.99 3.66 13.77
N SER A 107 -8.98 2.87 14.16
CA SER A 107 -8.51 1.74 13.36
C SER A 107 -9.38 0.53 13.67
N ILE A 108 -10.20 0.12 12.70
CA ILE A 108 -11.00 -1.10 12.82
C ILE A 108 -10.07 -2.28 12.51
N LYS A 109 -9.47 -2.85 13.56
CA LYS A 109 -8.86 -4.19 13.52
C LYS A 109 -9.92 -5.20 13.97
N GLY A 110 -10.19 -6.19 13.15
CA GLY A 110 -11.26 -7.17 13.25
C GLY A 110 -11.10 -8.09 14.46
N TYR A 111 -11.35 -7.60 15.66
CA TYR A 111 -11.49 -8.44 16.84
C TYR A 111 -12.74 -9.30 16.70
N GLY A 112 -12.51 -10.61 16.53
CA GLY A 112 -13.51 -11.67 16.58
C GLY A 112 -14.19 -11.73 17.94
N VAL A 113 -15.17 -10.86 18.15
CA VAL A 113 -16.10 -10.94 19.28
C VAL A 113 -17.47 -11.33 18.72
N LYS A 114 -18.25 -12.17 19.40
CA LYS A 114 -19.67 -12.37 19.04
C LYS A 114 -20.46 -11.16 19.53
N VAL A 115 -21.04 -10.38 18.61
CA VAL A 115 -21.95 -9.28 18.96
C VAL A 115 -23.31 -9.56 18.34
N ARG A 116 -24.37 -9.20 19.07
CA ARG A 116 -25.77 -9.46 18.74
C ARG A 116 -26.14 -8.80 17.40
N PRO A 117 -27.11 -9.35 16.65
CA PRO A 117 -27.56 -8.73 15.40
C PRO A 117 -28.20 -7.38 15.72
N SER A 118 -27.60 -6.28 15.25
CA SER A 118 -28.28 -4.99 15.15
C SER A 118 -29.11 -4.97 13.87
N GLU A 119 -30.29 -4.36 13.90
CA GLU A 119 -31.21 -4.28 12.75
C GLU A 119 -30.78 -3.26 11.67
N LYS A 120 -29.83 -2.37 11.97
CA LYS A 120 -29.37 -1.32 11.04
C LYS A 120 -28.43 -1.86 9.95
N ASN A 121 -28.62 -1.38 8.72
CA ASN A 121 -27.74 -1.68 7.60
C ASN A 121 -26.63 -0.60 7.42
N LEU A 122 -25.59 -0.92 6.64
CA LEU A 122 -24.45 -0.03 6.40
C LEU A 122 -24.85 1.34 5.80
N PRO A 123 -25.74 1.41 4.79
CA PRO A 123 -26.22 2.70 4.28
C PRO A 123 -26.86 3.60 5.34
N GLU A 124 -27.69 3.07 6.23
CA GLU A 124 -28.31 3.85 7.33
C GLU A 124 -27.26 4.40 8.28
N THR A 125 -26.27 3.58 8.64
CA THR A 125 -25.16 4.00 9.52
C THR A 125 -24.35 5.13 8.89
N LEU A 126 -24.07 5.02 7.59
CA LEU A 126 -23.31 6.04 6.86
C LEU A 126 -24.11 7.34 6.72
N LYS A 127 -25.42 7.29 6.52
CA LYS A 127 -26.29 8.48 6.53
C LYS A 127 -26.26 9.19 7.88
N GLU A 128 -26.40 8.44 8.98
CA GLU A 128 -26.35 9.02 10.33
C GLU A 128 -25.00 9.69 10.61
N LEU A 129 -23.90 9.12 10.12
CA LEU A 129 -22.57 9.72 10.23
C LEU A 129 -22.43 10.97 9.35
N ASP A 130 -22.96 10.95 8.13
CA ASP A 130 -22.98 12.11 7.22
C ASP A 130 -23.80 13.28 7.79
N GLU A 131 -24.93 13.01 8.45
CA GLU A 131 -25.76 14.03 9.10
C GLU A 131 -25.12 14.57 10.41
N ARG A 132 -24.29 13.76 11.08
CA ARG A 132 -23.68 14.12 12.37
C ARG A 132 -22.47 15.03 12.24
N TYR A 133 -21.71 14.92 11.14
CA TYR A 133 -20.44 15.62 10.98
C TYR A 133 -20.47 16.51 9.73
N GLU A 134 -19.96 17.73 9.84
CA GLU A 134 -19.79 18.62 8.67
C GLU A 134 -18.71 18.12 7.70
N ARG A 135 -17.76 17.32 8.21
CA ARG A 135 -16.75 16.60 7.43
C ARG A 135 -16.35 15.34 8.20
N LEU A 136 -16.34 14.18 7.54
CA LEU A 136 -15.86 12.92 8.08
C LEU A 136 -15.00 12.21 7.03
N ILE A 137 -13.80 11.78 7.40
CA ILE A 137 -12.97 10.98 6.51
C ILE A 137 -13.17 9.49 6.79
N ILE A 138 -13.45 8.72 5.75
CA ILE A 138 -13.43 7.25 5.80
C ILE A 138 -12.35 6.76 4.86
N ALA A 139 -11.30 6.17 5.43
CA ALA A 139 -10.18 5.62 4.70
C ALA A 139 -10.27 4.09 4.65
N PHE A 140 -10.07 3.51 3.46
CA PHE A 140 -9.91 2.08 3.24
C PHE A 140 -8.43 1.81 2.89
N ASP A 141 -7.68 1.26 3.83
CA ASP A 141 -6.29 0.89 3.64
C ASP A 141 -6.21 -0.45 2.89
N GLU A 142 -5.34 -0.55 1.88
CA GLU A 142 -5.21 -1.69 0.96
C GLU A 142 -6.56 -2.07 0.29
N ALA A 143 -7.29 -1.06 -0.20
CA ALA A 143 -8.64 -1.16 -0.74
C ALA A 143 -8.79 -2.17 -1.89
N GLN A 144 -7.71 -2.56 -2.56
CA GLN A 144 -7.76 -3.59 -3.61
C GLN A 144 -8.22 -4.96 -3.10
N TYR A 145 -8.16 -5.24 -1.79
CA TYR A 145 -8.70 -6.48 -1.22
C TYR A 145 -10.24 -6.51 -1.19
N LEU A 146 -10.91 -5.36 -1.31
CA LEU A 146 -12.37 -5.29 -1.42
C LEU A 146 -12.89 -5.88 -2.73
N ARG A 147 -12.02 -6.10 -3.72
CA ARG A 147 -12.35 -6.80 -4.98
C ARG A 147 -12.89 -8.21 -4.78
N PHE A 148 -12.55 -8.84 -3.65
CA PHE A 148 -12.96 -10.20 -3.33
C PHE A 148 -14.37 -10.29 -2.73
N ALA A 149 -15.00 -9.15 -2.46
CA ALA A 149 -16.39 -9.09 -2.03
C ALA A 149 -17.31 -9.81 -3.03
N GLN A 150 -18.31 -10.56 -2.53
CA GLN A 150 -19.29 -11.20 -3.40
C GLN A 150 -20.15 -10.19 -4.18
N VAL A 151 -20.38 -9.01 -3.59
CA VAL A 151 -21.06 -7.88 -4.22
C VAL A 151 -20.02 -6.83 -4.55
N ASP A 152 -20.12 -6.24 -5.75
CA ASP A 152 -19.23 -5.18 -6.19
C ASP A 152 -19.23 -4.01 -5.20
N PHE A 153 -18.14 -3.89 -4.43
CA PHE A 153 -17.99 -2.87 -3.40
C PHE A 153 -17.91 -1.46 -4.00
N THR A 154 -17.56 -1.32 -5.28
CA THR A 154 -17.53 0.00 -5.94
C THR A 154 -18.92 0.62 -6.05
N ILE A 155 -19.99 -0.17 -6.01
CA ILE A 155 -21.38 0.33 -5.94
C ILE A 155 -21.59 1.14 -4.65
N LEU A 156 -21.08 0.65 -3.53
CA LEU A 156 -21.17 1.36 -2.25
C LEU A 156 -20.34 2.65 -2.28
N LEU A 157 -19.11 2.59 -2.81
CA LEU A 157 -18.23 3.77 -2.93
C LEU A 157 -18.87 4.86 -3.81
N ALA A 158 -19.48 4.46 -4.92
CA ALA A 158 -20.22 5.36 -5.81
C ALA A 158 -21.43 5.97 -5.10
N TRP A 159 -22.20 5.15 -4.38
CA TRP A 159 -23.35 5.63 -3.60
C TRP A 159 -22.93 6.64 -2.52
N ILE A 160 -21.85 6.39 -1.78
CA ILE A 160 -21.29 7.34 -0.80
C ILE A 160 -20.94 8.65 -1.51
N TYR A 161 -20.17 8.58 -2.60
CA TYR A 161 -19.73 9.76 -3.33
C TYR A 161 -20.91 10.62 -3.82
N ASP A 162 -21.99 10.00 -4.31
CA ASP A 162 -23.12 10.71 -4.88
C ASP A 162 -24.06 11.29 -3.81
N ASN A 163 -24.26 10.57 -2.71
CA ASN A 163 -25.35 10.83 -1.77
C ASN A 163 -24.90 11.44 -0.44
N LEU A 164 -23.66 11.19 -0.01
CA LEU A 164 -23.14 11.62 1.29
C LEU A 164 -22.16 12.77 1.09
N ARG A 165 -22.60 13.98 1.45
CA ARG A 165 -21.88 15.22 1.08
C ARG A 165 -20.71 15.53 2.01
N HIS A 166 -20.80 15.10 3.26
CA HIS A 166 -19.81 15.35 4.30
C HIS A 166 -18.82 14.20 4.45
N ILE A 167 -19.09 13.03 3.86
CA ILE A 167 -18.14 11.91 3.84
C ILE A 167 -17.11 12.06 2.70
N HIS A 168 -15.84 12.11 3.09
CA HIS A 168 -14.69 12.09 2.20
C HIS A 168 -14.03 10.71 2.25
N LEU A 169 -13.80 10.13 1.08
CA LEU A 169 -13.22 8.80 0.91
C LEU A 169 -11.72 8.89 0.61
N ILE A 170 -10.94 8.05 1.30
CA ILE A 170 -9.54 7.78 0.95
C ILE A 170 -9.39 6.29 0.68
N LEU A 171 -8.88 5.92 -0.49
CA LEU A 171 -8.56 4.54 -0.84
C LEU A 171 -7.06 4.43 -1.00
N THR A 172 -6.40 3.59 -0.22
CA THR A 172 -4.98 3.28 -0.44
C THR A 172 -4.84 1.96 -1.22
N GLY A 173 -3.72 1.78 -1.91
CA GLY A 173 -3.39 0.46 -2.43
C GLY A 173 -1.93 0.31 -2.81
N SER A 174 -1.36 -0.83 -2.42
CA SER A 174 0.01 -1.18 -2.77
C SER A 174 0.15 -1.84 -4.14
N GLN A 175 -0.87 -2.57 -4.56
CA GLN A 175 -0.95 -3.21 -5.88
C GLN A 175 -1.71 -2.28 -6.82
N VAL A 176 -1.02 -1.26 -7.33
CA VAL A 176 -1.64 -0.14 -8.05
C VAL A 176 -2.50 -0.62 -9.23
N GLY A 177 -1.98 -1.52 -10.07
CA GLY A 177 -2.76 -2.02 -11.22
C GLY A 177 -3.95 -2.89 -10.79
N VAL A 178 -3.84 -3.64 -9.69
CA VAL A 178 -4.99 -4.38 -9.13
C VAL A 178 -6.05 -3.43 -8.59
N LEU A 179 -5.65 -2.35 -7.91
CA LEU A 179 -6.55 -1.31 -7.43
C LEU A 179 -7.26 -0.61 -8.61
N GLU A 180 -6.53 -0.24 -9.67
CA GLU A 180 -7.12 0.37 -10.87
C GLU A 180 -8.16 -0.53 -11.53
N LYS A 181 -7.86 -1.83 -11.66
CA LYS A 181 -8.79 -2.83 -12.22
C LYS A 181 -10.01 -3.07 -11.36
N PHE A 182 -9.90 -2.84 -10.05
CA PHE A 182 -11.02 -2.90 -9.13
C PHE A 182 -11.90 -1.65 -9.28
N LEU A 183 -11.31 -0.45 -9.24
CA LEU A 183 -12.05 0.82 -9.24
C LEU A 183 -12.63 1.21 -10.60
N ARG A 184 -11.96 0.86 -11.70
CA ARG A 184 -12.45 0.99 -13.08
C ARG A 184 -12.96 2.39 -13.47
N PHE A 185 -12.29 3.45 -13.04
CA PHE A 185 -12.70 4.83 -13.34
C PHE A 185 -12.87 5.17 -14.84
N GLY A 186 -12.23 4.43 -15.74
CA GLY A 186 -12.31 4.61 -17.20
C GLY A 186 -13.30 3.70 -17.93
N ASP A 187 -13.99 2.79 -17.24
CA ASP A 187 -14.98 1.88 -17.83
C ASP A 187 -16.39 2.49 -17.71
N TYR A 188 -17.04 2.81 -18.83
CA TYR A 188 -18.38 3.44 -18.84
C TYR A 188 -19.45 2.64 -18.07
N ASN A 189 -19.27 1.32 -17.92
CA ASN A 189 -20.20 0.46 -17.20
C ASN A 189 -19.86 0.32 -15.70
N ALA A 190 -18.73 0.87 -15.25
CA ALA A 190 -18.31 0.76 -13.86
C ALA A 190 -19.01 1.80 -12.96
N PRO A 191 -19.38 1.44 -11.72
CA PRO A 191 -20.07 2.34 -10.80
C PRO A 191 -19.33 3.64 -10.53
N LEU A 192 -18.00 3.67 -10.56
CA LEU A 192 -17.19 4.87 -10.28
C LEU A 192 -16.84 5.72 -11.51
N TYR A 193 -17.28 5.32 -12.71
CA TYR A 193 -17.03 6.09 -13.93
C TYR A 193 -17.49 7.53 -13.83
N GLY A 194 -16.72 8.46 -14.42
CA GLY A 194 -17.03 9.89 -14.46
C GLY A 194 -16.90 10.63 -13.11
N ARG A 195 -16.63 9.93 -12.00
CA ARG A 195 -16.44 10.57 -10.69
C ARG A 195 -15.00 11.08 -10.54
N TYR A 196 -14.89 12.37 -10.27
CA TYR A 196 -13.61 13.02 -10.07
C TYR A 196 -12.92 12.47 -8.81
N HIS A 197 -11.65 12.15 -8.94
CA HIS A 197 -10.81 11.66 -7.85
C HIS A 197 -9.43 12.31 -7.92
N VAL A 198 -8.82 12.49 -6.76
CA VAL A 198 -7.47 13.00 -6.59
C VAL A 198 -6.53 11.80 -6.46
N ARG A 199 -5.39 11.83 -7.14
CA ARG A 199 -4.36 10.79 -7.05
C ARG A 199 -3.15 11.35 -6.34
N ILE A 200 -2.77 10.72 -5.24
CA ILE A 200 -1.54 11.03 -4.50
C ILE A 200 -0.64 9.81 -4.63
N LYS A 201 0.50 9.98 -5.30
CA LYS A 201 1.45 8.89 -5.55
C LYS A 201 2.65 9.04 -4.63
N LEU A 202 2.80 8.11 -3.70
CA LEU A 202 3.99 7.99 -2.87
C LEU A 202 5.07 7.23 -3.66
N ASN A 203 6.14 7.94 -4.02
CA ASN A 203 7.27 7.37 -4.74
C ASN A 203 8.35 6.88 -3.77
N ARG A 204 9.27 6.06 -4.28
CA ARG A 204 10.51 5.76 -3.56
C ARG A 204 11.30 7.03 -3.35
N PHE A 205 12.08 7.04 -2.27
CA PHE A 205 13.10 8.05 -2.11
C PHE A 205 14.08 7.94 -3.27
N ASN A 206 14.46 9.08 -3.82
CA ASN A 206 15.60 9.12 -4.72
C ASN A 206 16.89 8.84 -3.91
N PRO A 207 18.04 8.59 -4.57
CA PRO A 207 19.28 8.29 -3.86
C PRO A 207 19.67 9.34 -2.81
N SER A 208 19.44 10.62 -3.10
CA SER A 208 19.76 11.72 -2.17
C SER A 208 18.83 11.73 -0.96
N GLU A 209 17.53 11.54 -1.16
CA GLU A 209 16.53 11.43 -0.08
C GLU A 209 16.81 10.22 0.81
N SER A 210 17.28 9.12 0.21
CA SER A 210 17.61 7.89 0.94
C SER A 210 18.86 8.07 1.82
N LEU A 211 19.88 8.75 1.30
CA LEU A 211 21.07 9.11 2.07
C LEU A 211 20.70 10.03 3.22
N GLU A 212 19.96 11.11 2.94
CA GLU A 212 19.53 12.07 3.94
C GLU A 212 18.68 11.43 5.04
N PHE A 213 17.78 10.50 4.67
CA PHE A 213 16.98 9.73 5.61
C PHE A 213 17.86 8.92 6.58
N LEU A 214 18.88 8.23 6.06
CA LEU A 214 19.81 7.46 6.88
C LEU A 214 20.70 8.36 7.75
N GLU A 215 21.27 9.43 7.18
CA GLU A 215 22.13 10.38 7.90
C GLU A 215 21.40 11.00 9.08
N ARG A 216 20.19 11.53 8.85
CA ARG A 216 19.35 12.09 9.91
C ARG A 216 18.97 11.02 10.93
N GLY A 217 18.61 9.82 10.47
CA GLY A 217 18.24 8.72 11.36
C GLY A 217 19.38 8.31 12.29
N PHE A 218 20.61 8.21 11.80
CA PHE A 218 21.77 7.90 12.65
C PHE A 218 22.13 9.04 13.59
N ALA A 219 22.02 10.29 13.13
CA ALA A 219 22.26 11.48 13.95
C ALA A 219 21.30 11.56 15.16
N GLU A 220 20.04 11.16 15.01
CA GLU A 220 19.08 11.09 16.13
C GLU A 220 19.51 10.14 17.26
N TYR A 221 20.32 9.13 16.94
CA TYR A 221 20.91 8.19 17.91
C TYR A 221 22.37 8.54 18.27
N GLY A 222 22.88 9.69 17.82
CA GLY A 222 24.25 10.11 18.08
C GLY A 222 25.31 9.23 17.41
N MET A 223 24.94 8.49 16.35
CA MET A 223 25.85 7.64 15.59
C MET A 223 26.42 8.40 14.39
N ASP A 224 27.74 8.35 14.23
CA ASP A 224 28.42 8.81 13.02
C ASP A 224 28.75 7.60 12.14
N VAL A 225 28.17 7.57 10.94
CA VAL A 225 28.26 6.45 10.00
C VAL A 225 28.89 6.94 8.71
N SER A 226 29.91 6.22 8.24
CA SER A 226 30.68 6.66 7.07
C SER A 226 29.80 6.79 5.81
N PRO A 227 30.03 7.80 4.95
CA PRO A 227 29.27 7.95 3.70
C PRO A 227 29.34 6.71 2.79
N ARG A 228 30.47 5.97 2.83
CA ARG A 228 30.64 4.72 2.08
C ARG A 228 29.66 3.64 2.53
N GLU A 229 29.41 3.53 3.83
CA GLU A 229 28.45 2.60 4.41
C GLU A 229 27.02 2.97 3.99
N LEU A 230 26.66 4.25 4.09
CA LEU A 230 25.35 4.75 3.71
C LEU A 230 25.06 4.52 2.22
N LEU A 231 26.01 4.84 1.34
CA LEU A 231 25.92 4.57 -0.10
C LEU A 231 25.75 3.08 -0.39
N SER A 232 26.45 2.20 0.35
CA SER A 232 26.31 0.75 0.23
C SER A 232 24.91 0.27 0.61
N ALA A 233 24.34 0.81 1.70
CA ALA A 233 22.98 0.52 2.15
C ALA A 233 21.95 1.00 1.13
N VAL A 234 22.04 2.23 0.65
CA VAL A 234 21.11 2.79 -0.37
C VAL A 234 21.18 2.00 -1.67
N LYS A 235 22.39 1.64 -2.15
CA LYS A 235 22.54 0.80 -3.35
C LYS A 235 21.89 -0.58 -3.19
N THR A 236 21.86 -1.09 -1.96
CA THR A 236 21.39 -2.45 -1.66
C THR A 236 19.90 -2.52 -1.41
N LEU A 237 19.37 -1.57 -0.63
CA LEU A 237 18.00 -1.55 -0.13
C LEU A 237 17.10 -0.60 -0.92
N ASP A 238 17.69 0.19 -1.82
CA ASP A 238 17.04 1.23 -2.61
C ASP A 238 16.32 2.27 -1.75
N GLY A 239 15.60 3.20 -2.38
CA GLY A 239 14.83 4.21 -1.68
C GLY A 239 13.50 3.75 -1.10
N VAL A 240 13.40 2.53 -0.59
CA VAL A 240 12.18 2.03 0.07
C VAL A 240 12.27 2.34 1.57
N PRO A 241 11.45 3.28 2.10
CA PRO A 241 11.55 3.75 3.49
C PRO A 241 11.51 2.61 4.52
N GLY A 242 10.63 1.63 4.35
CA GLY A 242 10.54 0.50 5.28
C GLY A 242 11.85 -0.31 5.39
N TRP A 243 12.56 -0.54 4.27
CA TRP A 243 13.85 -1.23 4.30
C TRP A 243 14.93 -0.41 4.99
N LEU A 244 14.97 0.90 4.71
CA LEU A 244 15.92 1.81 5.32
C LEU A 244 15.69 1.97 6.83
N THR A 245 14.43 2.02 7.27
CA THR A 245 14.07 2.03 8.70
C THR A 245 14.56 0.78 9.41
N HIS A 246 14.30 -0.41 8.86
CA HIS A 246 14.76 -1.67 9.46
C HIS A 246 16.29 -1.77 9.49
N TYR A 247 16.96 -1.37 8.41
CA TYR A 247 18.43 -1.30 8.38
C TYR A 247 18.99 -0.39 9.48
N GLY A 248 18.43 0.82 9.61
CA GLY A 248 18.81 1.75 10.66
C GLY A 248 18.58 1.19 12.06
N ALA A 249 17.44 0.53 12.29
CA ALA A 249 17.13 -0.11 13.57
C ALA A 249 18.16 -1.20 13.92
N TYR A 250 18.45 -2.12 12.99
CA TYR A 250 19.47 -3.15 13.20
C TYR A 250 20.85 -2.57 13.51
N ARG A 251 21.24 -1.47 12.84
CA ARG A 251 22.52 -0.80 13.10
C ARG A 251 22.56 -0.15 14.48
N VAL A 252 21.46 0.47 14.91
CA VAL A 252 21.31 1.06 16.25
C VAL A 252 21.38 -0.02 17.34
N ASP A 253 20.79 -1.19 17.09
CA ASP A 253 20.79 -2.33 18.02
C ASP A 253 22.16 -3.06 18.10
N GLY A 254 23.15 -2.63 17.31
CA GLY A 254 24.54 -3.08 17.39
C GLY A 254 24.98 -4.06 16.30
N SER A 255 24.11 -4.43 15.35
CA SER A 255 24.51 -5.25 14.19
C SER A 255 25.54 -4.53 13.34
N SER A 256 26.49 -5.25 12.74
CA SER A 256 27.40 -4.66 11.75
C SER A 256 26.66 -4.22 10.48
N HIS A 257 27.32 -3.45 9.62
CA HIS A 257 26.75 -3.04 8.32
C HIS A 257 26.19 -4.23 7.52
N TRP A 258 26.98 -5.30 7.40
CA TRP A 258 26.62 -6.45 6.59
C TRP A 258 25.56 -7.32 7.25
N ASP A 259 25.65 -7.52 8.58
CA ASP A 259 24.63 -8.27 9.33
C ASP A 259 23.27 -7.55 9.28
N ALA A 260 23.26 -6.22 9.37
CA ALA A 260 22.04 -5.42 9.26
C ALA A 260 21.43 -5.52 7.85
N ILE A 261 22.24 -5.48 6.79
CA ILE A 261 21.77 -5.70 5.42
C ILE A 261 21.18 -7.11 5.30
N GLU A 262 21.88 -8.14 5.77
CA GLU A 262 21.44 -9.53 5.67
C GLU A 262 20.11 -9.75 6.41
N ALA A 263 19.98 -9.20 7.63
CA ALA A 263 18.74 -9.27 8.39
C ALA A 263 17.55 -8.63 7.64
N VAL A 264 17.75 -7.46 7.03
CA VAL A 264 16.70 -6.82 6.21
C VAL A 264 16.35 -7.68 4.99
N LEU A 265 17.34 -8.28 4.32
CA LEU A 265 17.09 -9.12 3.15
C LEU A 265 16.33 -10.42 3.51
N GLU A 266 16.67 -11.06 4.63
CA GLU A 266 15.97 -12.27 5.10
C GLU A 266 14.54 -11.97 5.55
N GLU A 267 14.32 -10.87 6.26
CA GLU A 267 12.96 -10.40 6.52
C GLU A 267 12.22 -10.16 5.20
N ALA A 268 12.85 -9.42 4.29
CA ALA A 268 12.22 -9.02 3.04
C ALA A 268 11.72 -10.22 2.24
N LYS A 269 12.55 -11.26 2.15
CA LYS A 269 12.22 -12.54 1.55
C LYS A 269 10.93 -13.12 2.13
N GLY A 270 10.78 -13.19 3.45
CA GLY A 270 9.55 -13.70 4.09
C GLY A 270 8.29 -12.95 3.66
N TYR A 271 8.36 -11.62 3.57
CA TYR A 271 7.22 -10.82 3.15
C TYR A 271 6.95 -10.89 1.64
N ILE A 272 7.99 -10.88 0.81
CA ILE A 272 7.86 -11.03 -0.64
C ILE A 272 7.23 -12.39 -0.97
N GLU A 273 7.68 -13.46 -0.31
CA GLU A 273 7.09 -14.80 -0.43
C GLU A 273 5.62 -14.81 0.00
N ALA A 274 5.28 -14.19 1.13
CA ALA A 274 3.88 -14.09 1.59
C ALA A 274 2.98 -13.31 0.62
N GLU A 275 3.53 -12.31 -0.07
CA GLU A 275 2.82 -11.50 -1.06
C GLU A 275 2.67 -12.21 -2.40
N PHE A 276 3.68 -12.96 -2.79
CA PHE A 276 3.70 -13.72 -4.03
C PHE A 276 2.84 -14.98 -3.97
N LYS A 277 2.47 -15.43 -2.77
CA LYS A 277 1.66 -16.63 -2.52
C LYS A 277 0.40 -16.72 -3.39
N GLU A 278 -0.36 -15.61 -3.55
CA GLU A 278 -1.57 -15.60 -4.40
C GLU A 278 -1.22 -15.93 -5.86
N LEU A 279 -0.08 -15.45 -6.36
CA LEU A 279 0.37 -15.72 -7.72
C LEU A 279 0.87 -17.16 -7.87
N ASP A 280 1.59 -17.70 -6.89
CA ASP A 280 2.02 -19.11 -6.89
C ASP A 280 0.82 -20.08 -6.91
N GLU A 281 -0.20 -19.81 -6.09
CA GLU A 281 -1.44 -20.60 -6.03
C GLU A 281 -2.21 -20.55 -7.36
N LEU A 282 -2.15 -19.41 -8.07
CA LEU A 282 -2.76 -19.26 -9.38
C LEU A 282 -2.00 -20.01 -10.49
N SER A 283 -0.67 -19.97 -10.47
CA SER A 283 0.19 -20.72 -11.39
C SER A 283 1.67 -20.62 -11.00
N PRO A 284 2.42 -21.75 -10.95
CA PRO A 284 3.86 -21.72 -10.67
C PRO A 284 4.67 -20.96 -11.72
N ARG A 285 4.09 -20.71 -12.91
CA ARG A 285 4.76 -19.99 -13.98
C ARG A 285 4.99 -18.51 -13.66
N TYR A 286 4.22 -17.90 -12.74
CA TYR A 286 4.50 -16.55 -12.28
C TYR A 286 5.89 -16.44 -11.65
N ARG A 287 6.23 -17.39 -10.77
CA ARG A 287 7.56 -17.46 -10.14
C ARG A 287 8.64 -17.72 -11.17
N ALA A 288 8.40 -18.64 -12.10
CA ALA A 288 9.36 -18.92 -13.18
C ALA A 288 9.64 -17.66 -14.02
N VAL A 289 8.62 -16.86 -14.34
CA VAL A 289 8.79 -15.58 -15.05
C VAL A 289 9.61 -14.60 -14.21
N MET A 290 9.32 -14.46 -12.92
CA MET A 290 10.08 -13.58 -12.03
C MET A 290 11.55 -13.98 -11.95
N GLU A 291 11.84 -15.27 -11.74
CA GLU A 291 13.22 -15.79 -11.68
C GLU A 291 13.96 -15.52 -13.01
N VAL A 292 13.33 -15.80 -14.16
CA VAL A 292 13.92 -15.52 -15.48
C VAL A 292 14.21 -14.02 -15.66
N VAL A 293 13.28 -13.14 -15.30
CA VAL A 293 13.50 -11.68 -15.38
C VAL A 293 14.62 -11.27 -14.43
N ALA A 294 14.67 -11.81 -13.22
CA ALA A 294 15.69 -11.52 -12.22
C ALA A 294 17.09 -11.95 -12.69
N THR A 295 17.21 -13.11 -13.35
CA THR A 295 18.46 -13.59 -13.97
C THR A 295 18.90 -12.68 -15.12
N ILE A 296 18.01 -12.39 -16.09
CA ILE A 296 18.36 -11.54 -17.25
C ILE A 296 18.77 -10.14 -16.78
N THR A 297 17.95 -9.54 -15.91
CA THR A 297 18.25 -8.20 -15.38
C THR A 297 19.44 -8.18 -14.42
N GLY A 298 19.95 -9.33 -13.98
CA GLY A 298 21.20 -9.43 -13.24
C GLY A 298 22.42 -9.02 -14.07
N VAL A 299 22.33 -9.16 -15.40
CA VAL A 299 23.40 -8.84 -16.35
C VAL A 299 23.04 -7.63 -17.21
N GLU A 300 21.78 -7.53 -17.62
CA GLU A 300 21.25 -6.43 -18.44
C GLU A 300 20.41 -5.47 -17.59
N GLU A 301 20.16 -4.25 -18.06
CA GLU A 301 19.25 -3.33 -17.35
C GLU A 301 17.80 -3.85 -17.37
N ARG A 302 17.39 -4.50 -18.47
CA ARG A 302 16.00 -4.87 -18.75
C ARG A 302 15.91 -6.19 -19.50
N ALA A 303 14.82 -6.92 -19.29
CA ALA A 303 14.53 -8.17 -19.99
C ALA A 303 13.48 -7.95 -21.09
N ARG A 304 13.78 -8.33 -22.35
CA ARG A 304 12.78 -8.24 -23.44
C ARG A 304 11.82 -9.42 -23.36
N ARG A 305 10.57 -9.20 -23.77
CA ARG A 305 9.53 -10.25 -23.81
C ARG A 305 9.98 -11.53 -24.51
N LYS A 306 10.72 -11.38 -25.61
CA LYS A 306 11.20 -12.51 -26.43
C LYS A 306 12.20 -13.36 -25.65
N ASP A 307 13.09 -12.71 -24.90
CA ASP A 307 14.15 -13.38 -24.14
C ASP A 307 13.54 -14.12 -22.93
N ILE A 308 12.58 -13.49 -22.24
CA ILE A 308 11.80 -14.12 -21.18
C ILE A 308 11.08 -15.37 -21.71
N LEU A 309 10.40 -15.25 -22.84
CA LEU A 309 9.68 -16.38 -23.45
C LEU A 309 10.63 -17.52 -23.84
N ASN A 310 11.77 -17.20 -24.46
CA ASN A 310 12.75 -18.21 -24.87
C ASN A 310 13.37 -18.93 -23.67
N ALA A 311 13.73 -18.19 -22.62
CA ALA A 311 14.27 -18.77 -21.39
C ALA A 311 13.27 -19.71 -20.69
N LEU A 312 11.98 -19.35 -20.68
CA LEU A 312 10.92 -20.22 -20.14
C LEU A 312 10.71 -21.47 -20.98
N LYS A 313 10.72 -21.38 -22.31
CA LYS A 313 10.62 -22.57 -23.19
C LYS A 313 11.78 -23.53 -22.96
N LEU A 314 12.99 -23.00 -22.81
CA LEU A 314 14.18 -23.80 -22.51
C LEU A 314 14.06 -24.48 -21.14
N ARG A 315 13.61 -23.74 -20.11
CA ARG A 315 13.44 -24.24 -18.74
C ARG A 315 12.35 -25.32 -18.63
N GLU A 316 11.22 -25.13 -19.32
CA GLU A 316 10.07 -26.05 -19.25
C GLU A 316 10.16 -27.22 -20.25
N GLY A 317 11.09 -27.16 -21.22
CA GLY A 317 11.23 -28.17 -22.27
C GLY A 317 10.01 -28.32 -23.18
N LYS A 318 9.15 -27.29 -23.24
CA LYS A 318 7.87 -27.28 -23.96
C LYS A 318 7.66 -25.95 -24.67
N ASP A 319 6.86 -25.98 -25.73
CA ASP A 319 6.42 -24.75 -26.39
C ASP A 319 5.40 -24.02 -25.52
N ILE A 320 5.49 -22.69 -25.49
CA ILE A 320 4.63 -21.80 -24.69
C ILE A 320 4.01 -20.75 -25.63
N ASP A 321 2.69 -20.61 -25.60
CA ASP A 321 1.99 -19.62 -26.41
C ASP A 321 2.37 -18.19 -25.97
N GLY A 322 2.75 -17.36 -26.95
CA GLY A 322 3.03 -15.94 -26.72
C GLY A 322 1.83 -15.13 -26.18
N LYS A 323 0.60 -15.63 -26.28
CA LYS A 323 -0.56 -15.04 -25.58
C LYS A 323 -0.53 -15.32 -24.08
N GLU A 324 -0.09 -16.51 -23.67
CA GLU A 324 0.04 -16.86 -22.25
C GLU A 324 1.05 -15.98 -21.53
N ILE A 325 2.24 -15.74 -22.12
CA ILE A 325 3.27 -14.92 -21.48
C ILE A 325 2.81 -13.48 -21.23
N ARG A 326 1.99 -12.91 -22.12
CA ARG A 326 1.42 -11.57 -21.93
C ARG A 326 0.51 -11.49 -20.72
N LYS A 327 -0.24 -12.55 -20.42
CA LYS A 327 -1.08 -12.63 -19.22
C LYS A 327 -0.20 -12.58 -17.96
N TYR A 328 0.86 -13.40 -17.90
CA TYR A 328 1.76 -13.43 -16.75
C TYR A 328 2.45 -12.09 -16.51
N LEU A 329 3.04 -11.50 -17.55
CA LEU A 329 3.73 -10.21 -17.46
C LEU A 329 2.78 -9.08 -17.04
N ARG A 330 1.58 -9.02 -17.64
CA ARG A 330 0.59 -8.00 -17.27
C ARG A 330 0.18 -8.11 -15.81
N ASN A 331 -0.13 -9.32 -15.35
CA ASN A 331 -0.54 -9.53 -13.97
C ASN A 331 0.62 -9.23 -12.99
N LEU A 332 1.86 -9.58 -13.31
CA LEU A 332 3.01 -9.19 -12.48
C LEU A 332 3.19 -7.67 -12.40
N ILE A 333 2.91 -6.94 -13.48
CA ILE A 333 2.86 -5.47 -13.47
C ILE A 333 1.72 -4.96 -12.59
N ASP A 334 0.54 -5.55 -12.69
CA ASP A 334 -0.62 -5.10 -11.89
C ASP A 334 -0.36 -5.22 -10.39
N TYR A 335 0.32 -6.30 -9.98
CA TYR A 335 0.71 -6.57 -8.60
C TYR A 335 1.94 -5.75 -8.16
N GLY A 336 2.62 -5.07 -9.09
CA GLY A 336 3.78 -4.21 -8.81
C GLY A 336 5.12 -4.95 -8.70
N PHE A 337 5.19 -6.22 -9.13
CA PHE A 337 6.44 -6.99 -9.15
C PHE A 337 7.32 -6.67 -10.37
N LEU A 338 6.71 -6.20 -11.46
CA LEU A 338 7.40 -5.80 -12.69
C LEU A 338 6.94 -4.40 -13.14
N GLU A 339 7.81 -3.73 -13.89
CA GLU A 339 7.47 -2.54 -14.66
C GLU A 339 7.79 -2.74 -16.15
N HIS A 340 7.15 -1.93 -17.02
CA HIS A 340 7.35 -1.95 -18.47
C HIS A 340 7.75 -0.56 -18.97
N THR A 341 8.69 -0.50 -19.92
CA THR A 341 9.31 0.75 -20.40
C THR A 341 8.85 1.19 -21.80
N GLY A 342 7.72 0.68 -22.29
CA GLY A 342 7.16 1.08 -23.60
C GLY A 342 7.53 0.18 -24.79
N TYR A 343 8.64 -0.58 -24.73
CA TYR A 343 9.17 -1.36 -25.88
C TYR A 343 9.08 -2.88 -25.74
N GLY A 344 8.27 -3.36 -24.79
CA GLY A 344 8.17 -4.79 -24.49
C GLY A 344 9.35 -5.30 -23.68
N GLU A 345 9.98 -4.39 -22.95
CA GLU A 345 11.04 -4.60 -21.97
C GLU A 345 10.45 -4.50 -20.56
N TYR A 346 10.98 -5.33 -19.66
CA TYR A 346 10.50 -5.48 -18.30
C TYR A 346 11.67 -5.52 -17.32
N TYR A 347 11.46 -5.03 -16.12
CA TYR A 347 12.43 -5.13 -15.03
C TYR A 347 11.72 -5.23 -13.68
N ILE A 348 12.42 -5.77 -12.68
CA ILE A 348 11.96 -5.78 -11.29
C ILE A 348 12.41 -4.45 -10.68
N PRO A 349 11.48 -3.54 -10.33
CA PRO A 349 11.88 -2.21 -9.90
C PRO A 349 12.58 -2.24 -8.55
N ASP A 350 12.15 -3.09 -7.61
CA ASP A 350 12.75 -3.21 -6.27
C ASP A 350 13.97 -4.16 -6.28
N PRO A 351 15.20 -3.68 -5.98
CA PRO A 351 16.39 -4.51 -5.93
C PRO A 351 16.32 -5.63 -4.88
N VAL A 352 15.60 -5.41 -3.78
CA VAL A 352 15.39 -6.42 -2.74
C VAL A 352 14.50 -7.55 -3.28
N VAL A 353 13.40 -7.20 -3.96
CA VAL A 353 12.57 -8.18 -4.67
C VAL A 353 13.38 -8.95 -5.69
N LYS A 354 14.20 -8.26 -6.49
CA LYS A 354 15.04 -8.88 -7.50
C LYS A 354 15.96 -9.94 -6.89
N ARG A 355 16.65 -9.63 -5.79
CA ARG A 355 17.55 -10.58 -5.09
C ARG A 355 16.83 -11.83 -4.60
N VAL A 356 15.59 -11.70 -4.11
CA VAL A 356 14.79 -12.85 -3.65
C VAL A 356 14.51 -13.85 -4.79
N PHE A 357 14.33 -13.35 -6.01
CA PHE A 357 14.08 -14.18 -7.20
C PHE A 357 15.34 -14.52 -8.02
N GLN A 358 16.51 -13.97 -7.67
CA GLN A 358 17.79 -14.40 -8.26
C GLN A 358 18.24 -15.68 -7.56
N ARG A 359 18.06 -16.82 -8.24
CA ARG A 359 18.52 -18.14 -7.79
C ARG A 359 19.53 -18.73 -8.76
#